data_AF-A0A1X0IRV5-F1
#
_entry.id   AF-A0A1X0IRV5-F1
#
_cell.length_a   1.000
_cell.length_b   1.000
_cell.length_c   1.000
_cell.angle_alpha   90.00
_cell.angle_beta   90.00
_cell.angle_gamma   90.00
#
_symmetry.space_group_name_H-M   'P 1'
#
loop_
_entity.id
_entity.type
_entity.pdbx_description
1 polymer ?
#
loop_
_entity_poly.entity_id
_entity_poly.type
_entity_poly.pdbx_seq_one_letter_code
_entity_poly.pdbx_strand_id
1 'polypeptide(L)'
;MKLHDTCTTDQAAPQFDHEWQRRAFGLALALSEFRHYPWSEFQETLISTIGEWEGRPEAERGQWEYYDHWVATLEKLVDRHELLTAPLLTDANDHALAHEHDHDH
;
A
#
# COMPACT_ATOMS: atom_id res chain seq x y z
N MET A 1 39.27 13.64 0.47
CA MET A 1 38.17 13.15 1.35
C MET A 1 37.38 12.16 0.51
N LYS A 2 37.60 10.85 0.68
CA LYS A 2 36.88 9.82 -0.10
C LYS A 2 35.58 9.53 0.64
N LEU A 3 34.46 9.93 0.05
CA LEU A 3 33.12 9.53 0.49
C LEU A 3 32.98 8.03 0.19
N HIS A 4 32.47 7.26 1.14
CA HIS A 4 32.26 5.82 1.03
C HIS A 4 31.00 5.59 0.17
N ASP A 5 31.08 4.72 -0.85
CA ASP A 5 29.98 4.43 -1.81
C ASP A 5 28.68 3.94 -1.17
N THR A 6 28.68 3.55 0.10
CA THR A 6 27.47 3.19 0.85
C THR A 6 26.67 4.38 1.38
N CYS A 7 27.14 5.62 1.17
CA CYS A 7 26.35 6.83 1.46
C CYS A 7 25.43 7.18 0.28
N THR A 8 24.62 6.22 -0.16
CA THR A 8 23.39 6.53 -0.92
C THR A 8 22.26 6.41 0.08
N THR A 9 21.87 7.55 0.66
CA THR A 9 20.71 7.66 1.55
C THR A 9 19.44 7.47 0.72
N ASP A 10 19.09 6.21 0.46
CA ASP A 10 17.77 5.77 0.00
C ASP A 10 17.36 4.44 0.69
N GLN A 11 18.06 4.02 1.74
CA GLN A 11 17.75 2.75 2.44
C GLN A 11 16.46 2.79 3.28
N ALA A 12 15.77 3.94 3.32
CA ALA A 12 14.53 4.13 4.09
C ALA A 12 13.29 4.31 3.20
N ALA A 13 13.44 4.31 1.87
CA ALA A 13 12.29 4.32 0.98
C ALA A 13 11.59 2.95 1.03
N PRO A 14 10.26 2.90 1.15
CA PRO A 14 9.54 1.65 1.00
C PRO A 14 9.86 1.02 -0.37
N GLN A 15 10.37 -0.20 -0.35
CA GLN A 15 10.61 -0.95 -1.57
C GLN A 15 9.27 -1.48 -2.10
N PHE A 16 9.05 -1.35 -3.40
CA PHE A 16 7.86 -1.83 -4.08
C PHE A 16 8.27 -2.77 -5.21
N ASP A 17 7.90 -4.03 -5.09
CA ASP A 17 8.13 -5.05 -6.11
C ASP A 17 7.11 -4.94 -7.25
N HIS A 18 5.92 -4.40 -6.97
CA HIS A 18 4.85 -4.23 -7.95
C HIS A 18 4.26 -2.82 -7.94
N GLU A 19 3.77 -2.35 -9.10
CA GLU A 19 3.17 -1.01 -9.21
C GLU A 19 1.96 -0.80 -8.30
N TRP A 20 1.15 -1.85 -8.09
CA TRP A 20 -0.01 -1.78 -7.23
C TRP A 20 0.36 -1.50 -5.76
N GLN A 21 1.55 -1.91 -5.31
CA GLN A 21 2.01 -1.68 -3.94
C GLN A 21 2.27 -0.19 -3.69
N ARG A 22 2.84 0.51 -4.69
CA ARG A 22 2.97 1.97 -4.66
C ARG A 22 1.63 2.67 -4.56
N ARG A 23 0.63 2.18 -5.31
CA ARG A 23 -0.73 2.73 -5.32
C ARG A 23 -1.42 2.52 -3.97
N ALA A 24 -1.31 1.32 -3.39
CA ALA A 24 -1.86 1.03 -2.06
C ALA A 24 -1.25 1.94 -0.98
N PHE A 25 0.08 2.10 -0.98
CA PHE A 25 0.76 3.02 -0.07
C PHE A 25 0.31 4.47 -0.27
N GLY A 26 0.28 4.93 -1.51
CA GLY A 26 -0.16 6.29 -1.85
C GLY A 26 -1.61 6.56 -1.43
N LEU A 27 -2.50 5.59 -1.63
CA LEU A 27 -3.90 5.69 -1.23
C LEU A 27 -4.05 5.77 0.29
N ALA A 28 -3.31 4.92 1.02
CA ALA A 28 -3.30 4.93 2.48
C ALA A 28 -2.86 6.28 3.05
N LEU A 29 -1.83 6.86 2.44
CA LEU A 29 -1.29 8.15 2.84
C LEU A 29 -2.28 9.28 2.50
N ALA A 30 -2.77 9.32 1.25
CA ALA A 30 -3.69 10.34 0.78
C ALA A 30 -4.96 10.41 1.66
N LEU A 31 -5.60 9.27 1.95
CA LEU A 31 -6.80 9.25 2.79
C LEU A 31 -6.53 9.84 4.19
N SER A 32 -5.35 9.59 4.75
CA SER A 32 -4.96 10.17 6.03
C SER A 32 -4.67 11.67 5.94
N GLU A 33 -3.97 12.11 4.88
CA GLU A 33 -3.69 13.52 4.63
C GLU A 33 -4.96 14.34 4.42
N PHE A 34 -5.96 13.77 3.73
CA PHE A 34 -7.30 14.34 3.57
C PHE A 34 -8.17 14.23 4.83
N ARG A 35 -7.60 13.77 5.96
CA ARG A 35 -8.24 13.73 7.28
C ARG A 35 -9.45 12.79 7.37
N HIS A 36 -9.56 11.81 6.47
CA HIS A 36 -10.56 10.76 6.59
C HIS A 36 -10.31 9.87 7.80
N TYR A 37 -9.04 9.58 8.11
CA TYR A 37 -8.62 8.92 9.35
C TYR A 37 -7.23 9.39 9.80
N PRO A 38 -6.89 9.34 11.10
CA PRO A 38 -5.54 9.62 11.55
C PRO A 38 -4.58 8.48 11.16
N TRP A 39 -3.34 8.82 10.80
CA TRP A 39 -2.34 7.83 10.39
C TRP A 39 -2.08 6.75 11.45
N SER A 40 -2.18 7.11 12.74
CA SER A 40 -2.04 6.15 13.84
C SER A 40 -3.09 5.04 13.80
N GLU A 41 -4.34 5.35 13.41
CA GLU A 41 -5.40 4.35 13.29
C GLU A 41 -5.08 3.33 12.18
N PHE A 42 -4.46 3.80 11.09
CA PHE A 42 -3.97 2.91 10.04
C PHE A 42 -2.89 1.96 10.58
N GLN A 43 -1.90 2.49 11.30
CA GLN A 43 -0.83 1.67 11.88
C GLN A 43 -1.37 0.63 12.87
N GLU A 44 -2.29 1.02 13.75
CA GLU A 44 -2.93 0.13 14.73
C GLU A 44 -3.76 -0.97 14.05
N THR A 45 -4.51 -0.60 13.00
CA THR A 45 -5.33 -1.55 12.23
C THR A 45 -4.44 -2.52 11.43
N LEU A 46 -3.30 -2.05 10.91
CA LEU A 46 -2.32 -2.90 10.23
C LEU A 46 -1.69 -3.92 11.18
N ILE A 47 -1.24 -3.47 12.37
CA ILE A 47 -0.69 -4.36 13.40
C ILE A 47 -1.73 -5.42 13.78
N SER A 48 -2.99 -5.02 13.96
CA SER A 48 -4.07 -5.94 14.28
C SER A 48 -4.32 -6.95 13.15
N THR A 49 -4.33 -6.49 11.89
CA THR A 49 -4.54 -7.34 10.71
C THR A 49 -3.42 -8.35 10.52
N ILE A 50 -2.17 -7.94 10.75
CA ILE A 50 -1.01 -8.84 10.75
C ILE A 50 -1.12 -9.85 11.90
N GLY A 51 -1.44 -9.40 13.11
CA GLY A 51 -1.61 -10.30 14.26
C GLY A 51 -2.73 -11.32 14.07
N GLU A 52 -3.83 -10.92 13.43
CA GLU A 52 -4.91 -11.83 13.02
C GLU A 52 -4.42 -12.88 12.02
N TRP A 53 -3.58 -12.50 11.05
CA TRP A 53 -2.98 -13.42 10.11
C TRP A 53 -1.99 -14.37 10.80
N GLU A 54 -1.13 -13.85 11.67
CA GLU A 54 -0.16 -14.65 12.43
C GLU A 54 -0.85 -15.66 13.36
N GLY A 55 -2.03 -15.31 13.90
CA GLY A 55 -2.83 -16.19 14.74
C GLY A 55 -3.55 -17.33 13.99
N ARG A 56 -3.64 -17.29 12.65
CA ARG A 56 -4.32 -18.33 11.86
C ARG A 56 -3.49 -19.62 11.80
N PRO A 57 -4.13 -20.80 11.69
CA PRO A 57 -3.43 -22.07 11.53
C PRO A 57 -2.63 -22.08 10.22
N GLU A 58 -1.48 -22.77 10.21
CA GLU A 58 -0.55 -22.78 9.07
C GLU A 58 -1.19 -23.26 7.76
N ALA A 59 -2.16 -24.18 7.83
CA ALA A 59 -2.90 -24.65 6.66
C ALA A 59 -3.77 -23.54 6.00
N GLU A 60 -4.08 -22.47 6.72
CA GLU A 60 -4.86 -21.32 6.26
C GLU A 60 -3.99 -20.07 6.05
N ARG A 61 -2.73 -20.09 6.54
CA ARG A 61 -1.76 -19.04 6.28
C ARG A 61 -1.15 -19.28 4.90
N GLY A 62 -1.51 -18.41 3.96
CA GLY A 62 -0.84 -18.33 2.66
C GLY A 62 0.61 -17.85 2.79
N GLN A 63 1.20 -17.42 1.67
CA GLN A 63 2.51 -16.77 1.70
C GLN A 63 2.43 -15.42 2.44
N TRP A 64 3.51 -15.03 3.10
CA TRP A 64 3.59 -13.73 3.77
C TRP A 64 3.79 -12.63 2.73
N GLU A 65 2.76 -11.81 2.55
CA GLU A 65 2.78 -10.70 1.61
C GLU A 65 2.47 -9.40 2.36
N TYR A 66 3.51 -8.60 2.62
CA TYR A 66 3.41 -7.40 3.45
C TYR A 66 2.37 -6.39 2.91
N TYR A 67 2.37 -6.15 1.61
CA TYR A 67 1.45 -5.19 0.99
C TYR A 67 0.03 -5.73 0.83
N ASP A 68 -0.20 -7.04 0.87
CA ASP A 68 -1.55 -7.60 0.98
C ASP A 68 -2.19 -7.22 2.32
N HIS A 69 -1.42 -7.24 3.41
CA HIS A 69 -1.90 -6.76 4.71
C HIS A 69 -2.22 -5.27 4.69
N TRP A 70 -1.49 -4.46 3.91
CA TRP A 70 -1.83 -3.06 3.69
C TRP A 70 -3.18 -2.90 2.99
N VAL A 71 -3.42 -3.65 1.91
CA VAL A 71 -4.69 -3.60 1.18
C VAL A 71 -5.85 -4.05 2.07
N ALA A 72 -5.70 -5.17 2.79
CA ALA A 72 -6.71 -5.64 3.74
C ALA A 72 -6.99 -4.63 4.87
N THR A 73 -5.98 -3.89 5.31
CA THR A 73 -6.13 -2.81 6.30
C THR A 73 -6.91 -1.63 5.70
N LEU A 74 -6.62 -1.26 4.45
CA LEU A 74 -7.33 -0.19 3.75
C LEU A 74 -8.81 -0.52 3.57
N GLU A 75 -9.13 -1.73 3.16
CA GLU A 75 -10.52 -2.19 3.03
C GLU A 75 -11.30 -2.02 4.34
N LYS A 76 -10.70 -2.42 5.47
CA LYS A 76 -11.30 -2.27 6.80
C LYS A 76 -11.54 -0.81 7.19
N LEU A 77 -10.60 0.08 6.88
CA LEU A 77 -10.74 1.51 7.23
C LEU A 77 -11.74 2.21 6.32
N VAL A 78 -11.71 1.91 5.02
CA VAL A 78 -12.62 2.48 4.04
C VAL A 78 -14.08 2.10 4.36
N ASP A 79 -14.31 0.84 4.73
CA ASP A 79 -15.62 0.38 5.21
C ASP A 79 -16.03 1.07 6.52
N ARG A 80 -15.14 1.10 7.52
CA ARG A 80 -15.41 1.71 8.83
C ARG A 80 -15.74 3.19 8.75
N HIS A 81 -15.05 3.93 7.89
CA HIS A 81 -15.24 5.38 7.71
C HIS A 81 -16.27 5.70 6.62
N GLU A 82 -16.97 4.68 6.08
CA GLU A 82 -17.99 4.79 5.03
C GLU A 82 -17.53 5.64 3.83
N LEU A 83 -16.25 5.52 3.46
CA LEU A 83 -15.62 6.37 2.46
C LEU A 83 -16.03 6.02 1.02
N LEU A 84 -16.73 4.90 0.85
CA LEU A 84 -17.30 4.48 -0.43
C LEU A 84 -18.82 4.56 -0.35
N THR A 85 -19.41 5.41 -1.19
CA THR A 85 -20.83 5.29 -1.57
C THR A 85 -20.88 4.40 -2.82
N ALA A 86 -21.56 3.25 -2.74
CA ALA A 86 -21.54 2.12 -3.70
C ALA A 86 -21.85 2.45 -5.18
N PRO A 87 -21.57 1.53 -6.14
CA PRO A 87 -20.76 0.31 -6.07
C PRO A 87 -19.36 0.50 -6.68
N LEU A 88 -18.41 -0.34 -6.28
CA LEU A 88 -17.07 -0.42 -6.85
C LEU A 88 -17.18 -0.81 -8.34
N LEU A 89 -17.08 0.18 -9.23
CA LEU A 89 -16.74 -0.05 -10.62
C LEU A 89 -15.28 -0.47 -10.64
N THR A 90 -15.02 -1.78 -10.54
CA THR A 90 -13.74 -2.35 -10.95
C THR A 90 -13.68 -2.25 -12.47
N ASP A 91 -13.36 -1.06 -12.98
CA ASP A 91 -12.87 -0.95 -14.34
C ASP A 91 -11.52 -1.67 -14.38
N ALA A 92 -11.51 -2.87 -14.93
CA ALA A 92 -10.34 -3.73 -15.04
C ALA A 92 -9.29 -3.18 -16.04
N ASN A 93 -9.38 -1.90 -16.44
CA ASN A 93 -8.61 -1.34 -17.54
C ASN A 93 -7.78 -0.08 -17.21
N ASP A 94 -7.73 0.43 -15.98
CA ASP A 94 -7.04 1.71 -15.72
C ASP A 94 -5.53 1.64 -15.39
N HIS A 95 -4.82 0.56 -15.72
CA HIS A 95 -3.35 0.60 -15.63
C HIS A 95 -2.64 -0.11 -16.78
N ALA A 96 -2.87 0.37 -17.99
CA ALA A 96 -1.83 0.41 -19.00
C ALA A 96 -1.21 1.82 -19.01
N LEU A 97 -0.19 2.05 -18.18
CA LEU A 97 0.72 3.18 -18.43
C LEU A 97 1.49 2.83 -19.71
N ALA A 98 0.98 3.28 -20.86
CA ALA A 98 1.74 3.29 -22.10
C ALA A 98 2.99 4.13 -21.87
N HIS A 99 4.13 3.47 -21.69
CA HIS A 99 5.44 4.11 -21.67
C HIS A 99 5.81 4.50 -23.10
N GLU A 100 5.23 5.57 -23.61
CA GLU A 100 5.68 6.21 -24.85
C GLU A 100 6.79 7.21 -24.50
N HIS A 101 8.00 6.69 -24.43
CA HIS A 101 9.21 7.49 -24.40
C HIS A 101 9.59 7.79 -25.85
N ASP A 102 8.98 8.83 -26.42
CA ASP A 102 9.46 9.45 -27.65
C ASP A 102 9.47 10.96 -27.45
N HIS A 103 10.67 11.50 -27.22
CA HIS A 103 10.95 12.91 -27.48
C HIS A 103 12.31 12.96 -28.16
N ASP A 104 12.29 12.68 -29.46
CA ASP A 104 13.30 13.13 -30.41
C ASP A 104 12.81 14.45 -31.04
N HIS A 105 13.39 15.58 -30.60
CA HIS A 105 13.67 16.74 -31.46
C HIS A 105 14.59 17.75 -30.77
#